data_AF-A0A0D0AKS6-F1
#
_entry.id   AF-A0A0D0AKS6-F1
#
_cell.length_a   1.000
_cell.length_b   1.000
_cell.length_c   1.000
_cell.angle_alpha   90.00
_cell.angle_beta   90.00
_cell.angle_gamma   90.00
#
_symmetry.space_group_name_H-M   'P 1'
#
loop_
_entity.id
_entity.type
_entity.pdbx_description
1 polymer ?
#
loop_
_entity_poly.entity_id
_entity_poly.type
_entity_poly.pdbx_seq_one_letter_code
_entity_poly.pdbx_strand_id
1 'polypeptide(L)'
;FSHPLVYIHWFRPLQTFDDNLQTFRLAQSSRQHGPHAVTVSATEVIRPCHVIPRFTRQHVVDDAEQFYLNKYIDLDLFERLVL
;
A
#
# COMPACT_ATOMS: atom_id res chain seq x y z
N PHE A 1 -21.53 6.25 14.95
CA PHE A 1 -20.13 6.69 14.97
C PHE A 1 -20.10 8.19 14.79
N SER A 2 -19.42 8.94 15.66
CA SER A 2 -19.37 10.41 15.60
C SER A 2 -18.29 10.95 14.66
N HIS A 3 -17.49 10.08 14.03
CA HIS A 3 -16.42 10.43 13.11
C HIS A 3 -16.28 9.36 12.01
N PRO A 4 -15.75 9.72 10.83
CA PRO A 4 -15.53 8.78 9.74
C PRO A 4 -14.47 7.73 10.11
N LEU A 5 -14.68 6.51 9.61
CA LEU A 5 -13.77 5.38 9.77
C LEU A 5 -13.14 5.02 8.43
N VAL A 6 -11.92 4.50 8.47
CA VAL A 6 -11.20 3.98 7.30
C VAL A 6 -10.71 2.56 7.55
N TYR A 7 -10.85 1.71 6.54
CA TYR A 7 -10.34 0.35 6.52
C TYR A 7 -9.01 0.34 5.77
N ILE A 8 -7.95 -0.14 6.42
CA ILE A 8 -6.58 -0.06 5.91
C ILE A 8 -5.99 -1.48 5.86
N HIS A 9 -5.45 -1.86 4.70
CA HIS A 9 -4.58 -3.03 4.56
C HIS A 9 -3.14 -2.67 4.92
N TRP A 10 -2.52 -3.49 5.78
CA TRP A 10 -1.11 -3.39 6.07
C TRP A 10 -0.28 -4.03 4.96
N PHE A 11 0.80 -3.37 4.56
CA PHE A 11 1.82 -3.90 3.68
C PHE A 11 3.07 -4.25 4.48
N ARG A 12 3.88 -5.16 3.95
CA ARG A 12 5.21 -5.44 4.54
C ARG A 12 6.11 -4.20 4.39
N PRO A 13 7.10 -4.01 5.28
CA PRO A 13 8.06 -2.90 5.15
C PRO A 13 8.68 -2.83 3.75
N LEU A 14 9.08 -1.63 3.33
CA LEU A 14 9.73 -1.38 2.05
C LEU A 14 11.10 -2.09 2.03
N GLN A 15 11.16 -3.26 1.37
CA GLN A 15 12.36 -4.10 1.33
C GLN A 15 12.84 -4.39 -0.09
N THR A 16 11.99 -4.19 -1.09
CA THR A 16 12.32 -4.52 -2.47
C THR A 16 12.13 -3.31 -3.35
N PHE A 17 13.21 -2.87 -4.00
CA PHE A 17 13.18 -1.85 -5.02
C PHE A 17 13.17 -2.52 -6.41
N ASP A 18 12.38 -1.99 -7.33
CA ASP A 18 12.30 -2.43 -8.73
C ASP A 18 13.08 -1.43 -9.59
N ASP A 19 14.26 -1.82 -10.05
CA ASP A 19 15.16 -0.94 -10.81
C ASP A 19 14.61 -0.57 -12.20
N ASN A 20 13.71 -1.36 -12.77
CA ASN A 20 13.14 -1.04 -14.08
C ASN A 20 12.06 0.03 -13.95
N LEU A 21 11.21 -0.08 -12.92
CA LEU A 21 10.14 0.88 -12.65
C LEU A 21 10.59 2.05 -11.76
N GLN A 22 11.78 1.95 -11.18
CA GLN A 22 12.35 2.90 -10.23
C GLN A 22 11.36 3.17 -9.09
N THR A 23 10.85 2.11 -8.45
CA THR A 23 9.90 2.21 -7.33
C THR A 23 9.96 1.01 -6.39
N PHE A 24 9.37 1.14 -5.20
CA PHE A 24 9.26 0.02 -4.26
C PHE A 24 8.16 -0.94 -4.68
N ARG A 25 8.52 -2.23 -4.66
CA ARG A 25 7.60 -3.36 -4.80
C ARG A 25 7.12 -3.76 -3.41
N LEU A 26 5.81 -3.87 -3.28
CA LEU A 26 5.11 -4.11 -2.03
C LEU A 26 4.43 -5.47 -2.06
N ALA A 27 4.38 -6.12 -0.90
CA ALA A 27 3.58 -7.30 -0.65
C ALA A 27 2.61 -7.00 0.51
N GLN A 28 1.36 -7.42 0.37
CA GLN A 28 0.40 -7.32 1.46
C GLN A 28 0.87 -8.15 2.66
N SER A 29 0.61 -7.62 3.86
CA SER A 29 0.79 -8.35 5.11
C SER A 29 -0.40 -9.27 5.33
N SER A 30 -0.17 -10.48 5.83
CA SER A 30 -1.20 -11.49 6.08
C SER A 30 -1.28 -11.82 7.57
N ARG A 31 -2.48 -11.97 8.10
CA ARG A 31 -2.73 -12.41 9.49
C ARG A 31 -3.86 -13.43 9.50
N GLN A 32 -3.62 -14.60 10.11
CA GLN A 32 -4.60 -15.70 10.21
C GLN A 32 -5.30 -16.06 8.88
N HIS A 33 -4.51 -16.34 7.83
CA HIS A 33 -5.00 -16.70 6.49
C HIS A 33 -5.81 -15.62 5.75
N GLY A 34 -5.88 -14.40 6.26
CA GLY A 34 -6.49 -13.25 5.60
C GLY A 34 -5.54 -12.05 5.48
N PRO A 35 -5.99 -10.97 4.81
CA PRO A 35 -5.25 -9.72 4.80
C PRO A 35 -5.10 -9.18 6.21
N HIS A 36 -3.90 -8.73 6.56
CA HIS A 36 -3.70 -7.99 7.79
C HIS A 36 -4.27 -6.59 7.59
N ALA A 37 -5.40 -6.30 8.22
CA ALA A 37 -6.07 -5.02 8.09
C ALA A 37 -6.58 -4.49 9.43
N VAL A 38 -6.87 -3.20 9.49
CA VAL A 38 -7.40 -2.52 10.67
C VAL A 38 -8.44 -1.48 10.24
N THR A 39 -9.42 -1.25 11.11
CA THR A 39 -10.33 -0.10 10.99
C THR A 39 -9.92 0.93 12.03
N VAL A 40 -9.60 2.14 11.58
CA VAL A 40 -9.19 3.26 12.45
C VAL A 40 -10.07 4.49 12.21
N SER A 41 -10.03 5.46 13.12
CA SER A 41 -10.62 6.77 12.85
C SER A 41 -9.87 7.45 11.70
N ALA A 42 -10.58 8.11 10.78
CA ALA A 42 -9.92 8.86 9.72
C ALA A 42 -9.00 9.97 10.26
N THR A 43 -9.28 10.47 11.47
CA THR A 43 -8.48 11.48 12.16
C THR A 43 -7.11 10.97 12.63
N GLU A 44 -6.90 9.65 12.68
CA GLU A 44 -5.62 9.04 13.05
C GLU A 44 -4.69 8.85 11.84
N VAL A 45 -5.21 9.05 10.61
CA VAL A 45 -4.42 8.94 9.39
C VAL A 45 -3.59 10.19 9.20
N ILE A 46 -2.28 10.07 9.42
CA ILE A 46 -1.32 11.18 9.28
C ILE A 46 -1.12 11.54 7.80
N ARG A 47 -1.03 10.53 6.93
CA ARG A 47 -0.79 10.72 5.50
C ARG A 47 -1.33 9.55 4.68
N PRO A 48 -2.08 9.80 3.59
CA PRO A 48 -2.43 8.76 2.65
C PRO A 48 -1.22 8.34 1.82
N CYS A 49 -1.10 7.05 1.54
CA CYS A 49 -0.19 6.50 0.53
C CYS A 49 -1.00 5.82 -0.56
N HIS A 50 -0.53 5.91 -1.80
CA HIS A 50 -1.20 5.27 -2.94
C HIS A 50 -0.38 4.08 -3.42
N VAL A 51 -1.03 2.93 -3.55
CA VAL A 51 -0.43 1.71 -4.09
C VAL A 51 -1.04 1.37 -5.44
N ILE A 52 -0.22 0.89 -6.37
CA ILE A 52 -0.65 0.43 -7.69
C ILE A 52 -0.67 -1.09 -7.67
N PRO A 53 -1.84 -1.73 -7.76
CA PRO A 53 -1.91 -3.18 -7.90
C PRO A 53 -1.39 -3.63 -9.27
N ARG A 54 -0.64 -4.73 -9.29
CA ARG A 54 -0.25 -5.44 -10.50
C ARG A 54 -1.16 -6.64 -10.69
N PHE A 55 -2.06 -6.56 -11.66
CA PHE A 55 -2.96 -7.64 -12.01
C PHE A 55 -2.27 -8.63 -12.96
N THR A 56 -2.28 -9.91 -12.61
CA THR A 56 -1.79 -11.01 -13.47
C THR A 56 -2.92 -11.67 -14.24
N ARG A 57 -4.17 -11.51 -13.80
CA ARG A 57 -5.41 -12.00 -14.45
C ARG A 57 -6.53 -10.95 -14.36
N GLN A 58 -7.65 -11.20 -15.04
CA GLN A 58 -8.79 -10.27 -15.19
C GLN A 58 -9.26 -9.64 -13.86
N HIS A 59 -8.85 -8.39 -13.66
CA HIS A 59 -9.54 -7.27 -13.00
C HIS A 59 -10.22 -7.47 -11.63
N VAL A 60 -9.76 -8.39 -10.78
CA VAL A 60 -10.20 -8.42 -9.37
C VAL A 60 -9.09 -7.82 -8.50
N VAL A 61 -9.41 -6.73 -7.81
CA VAL A 61 -8.45 -6.01 -6.93
C VAL A 61 -7.94 -6.92 -5.81
N ASP A 62 -8.80 -7.81 -5.33
CA ASP A 62 -8.49 -8.76 -4.26
C ASP A 62 -7.53 -9.89 -4.68
N ASP A 63 -7.34 -10.11 -5.98
CA ASP A 63 -6.43 -11.12 -6.53
C ASP A 63 -5.04 -10.56 -6.85
N ALA A 64 -4.80 -9.27 -6.62
CA ALA A 64 -3.47 -8.70 -6.82
C ALA A 64 -2.49 -9.24 -5.77
N GLU A 65 -1.57 -10.09 -6.20
CA GLU A 65 -0.50 -10.62 -5.32
C GLU A 65 0.67 -9.63 -5.16
N GLN A 66 0.73 -8.61 -6.02
CA GLN A 66 1.86 -7.70 -6.11
C GLN A 66 1.38 -6.25 -6.27
N PHE A 67 2.04 -5.35 -5.54
CA PHE A 67 1.72 -3.93 -5.55
C PHE A 67 3.00 -3.12 -5.71
N TYR A 68 2.85 -1.86 -6.10
CA TYR A 68 3.94 -0.90 -6.19
C TYR A 68 3.57 0.39 -5.48
N LEU A 69 4.54 1.04 -4.84
CA LEU A 69 4.32 2.39 -4.31
C LEU A 69 4.19 3.37 -5.48
N ASN A 70 3.13 4.19 -5.47
CA ASN A 70 2.95 5.21 -6.50
C ASN A 70 3.76 6.46 -6.14
N LYS A 71 4.99 6.55 -6.64
CA LYS A 71 5.86 7.72 -6.46
C LYS A 71 5.26 9.02 -7.00
N TYR A 72 4.36 8.95 -7.98
CA TYR A 72 3.81 10.14 -8.63
C TYR A 72 2.72 10.85 -7.81
N ILE A 73 2.28 10.26 -6.69
CA ILE A 73 1.28 10.88 -5.79
C ILE A 73 1.93 11.79 -4.75
N ASP A 74 3.12 11.43 -4.26
CA ASP A 74 3.90 12.22 -3.31
C ASP A 74 5.39 11.99 -3.57
N LEU A 75 5.97 12.77 -4.49
CA LEU A 75 7.37 12.66 -4.88
C LEU A 75 8.32 12.98 -3.72
N ASP A 76 7.99 14.00 -2.92
CA ASP A 76 8.81 14.41 -1.77
C ASP A 76 8.87 13.32 -0.68
N LEU A 77 7.76 12.62 -0.44
CA LEU A 77 7.78 11.43 0.40
C LEU A 77 8.62 10.32 -0.22
N PHE A 78 8.44 10.06 -1.51
CA PHE A 78 9.15 8.99 -2.19
C PHE A 78 10.68 9.19 -2.13
N GLU A 79 11.18 10.38 -2.45
CA GLU A 79 12.61 10.71 -2.35
C GLU A 79 13.15 10.49 -0.94
N ARG A 80 12.39 10.86 0.10
CA ARG A 80 12.78 10.62 1.51
C ARG A 80 12.80 9.13 1.91
N LEU A 81 12.14 8.26 1.16
CA LEU A 81 12.14 6.81 1.41
C LEU A 81 13.26 6.07 0.68
N VAL A 82 13.84 6.69 -0.35
CA VAL A 82 14.92 6.09 -1.17
C VAL A 82 16.31 6.49 -0.66
N LEU A 83 16.42 7.62 0.04
CA LEU A 83 17.62 8.07 0.77
C LEU A 83 17.86 7.26 2.05
#